data_AF-A0A937NE86-F1
#
_entry.id   AF-A0A937NE86-F1
#
_cell.length_a   1.000
_cell.length_b   1.000
_cell.length_c   1.000
_cell.angle_alpha   90.00
_cell.angle_beta   90.00
_cell.angle_gamma   90.00
#
_symmetry.space_group_name_H-M   'P 1'
#
loop_
_entity.id
_entity.type
_entity.pdbx_description
1 polymer ?
#
loop_
_entity_poly.entity_id
_entity_poly.type
_entity_poly.pdbx_seq_one_letter_code
_entity_poly.pdbx_strand_id
1 'polypeptide(L)' 'HPEGFLEAFANVYRDSFDDMIARATGISMDNRNSVYPSANDGVEGVTFIHQCVASSEENGAWKPLAFGEIH' A
#
# COMPACT_ATOMS: atom_id res chain seq x y z
N HIS A 1 -29.21 -0.67 1.84
CA HIS A 1 -28.40 -1.78 1.27
C HIS A 1 -26.95 -1.51 1.66
N PRO A 2 -26.25 -2.42 2.35
CA PRO A 2 -24.87 -2.19 2.78
C PRO A 2 -23.90 -2.54 1.63
N GLU A 3 -24.07 -1.86 0.50
CA GLU A 3 -23.21 -1.96 -0.68
C GLU A 3 -21.99 -1.08 -0.42
N GLY A 4 -20.78 -1.62 -0.54
CA GLY A 4 -19.54 -0.85 -0.55
C GLY A 4 -18.31 -1.63 -0.12
N PHE A 5 -18.38 -2.45 0.92
CA PHE A 5 -17.20 -3.15 1.44
C PHE A 5 -16.74 -4.25 0.49
N LEU A 6 -17.63 -5.17 0.11
CA LEU A 6 -17.28 -6.27 -0.80
C LEU A 6 -16.91 -5.75 -2.20
N GLU A 7 -17.58 -4.68 -2.64
CA GLU A 7 -17.35 -4.00 -3.90
C GLU A 7 -15.98 -3.32 -3.92
N ALA A 8 -15.55 -2.69 -2.83
CA ALA A 8 -14.21 -2.13 -2.70
C ALA A 8 -13.13 -3.22 -2.79
N PHE A 9 -13.32 -4.36 -2.11
CA PHE A 9 -12.39 -5.49 -2.23
C PHE A 9 -12.38 -6.05 -3.66
N ALA A 10 -13.55 -6.20 -4.30
CA ALA A 10 -13.64 -6.66 -5.68
C ALA A 10 -12.88 -5.74 -6.64
N ASN A 11 -12.90 -4.43 -6.41
CA ASN A 11 -12.13 -3.46 -7.20
C ASN A 11 -10.61 -3.67 -7.04
N VAL A 12 -10.12 -3.84 -5.81
CA VAL A 12 -8.69 -4.11 -5.54
C VAL A 12 -8.22 -5.37 -6.25
N TYR A 13 -8.98 -6.47 -6.14
CA TYR A 13 -8.61 -7.74 -6.77
C TYR A 13 -8.62 -7.66 -8.30
N ARG A 14 -9.68 -7.10 -8.89
CA ARG A 14 -9.80 -6.97 -10.35
C ARG A 14 -8.60 -6.21 -10.93
N ASP A 15 -8.33 -5.04 -10.38
CA ASP A 15 -7.24 -4.18 -10.85
C ASP A 15 -5.87 -4.84 -10.70
N SER A 16 -5.64 -5.55 -9.57
CA SER A 16 -4.42 -6.32 -9.35
C SER A 16 -4.23 -7.42 -10.41
N PHE A 17 -5.31 -8.15 -10.76
CA PHE A 17 -5.23 -9.23 -11.73
C PHE A 17 -5.04 -8.73 -13.17
N ASP A 18 -5.68 -7.62 -13.53
CA ASP A 18 -5.53 -7.00 -14.85
C ASP A 18 -4.05 -6.65 -15.10
N ASP A 19 -3.39 -6.05 -14.11
CA ASP A 19 -1.96 -5.73 -14.17
C ASP A 19 -1.07 -6.99 -14.16
N MET A 20 -1.40 -8.01 -13.37
CA MET A 20 -0.68 -9.29 -13.40
C MET A 20 -0.71 -9.93 -14.81
N ILE A 21 -1.84 -9.88 -15.49
CA ILE A 21 -1.99 -10.39 -16.86
C ILE A 21 -1.21 -9.53 -17.84
N ALA A 22 -1.31 -8.20 -17.75
CA ALA A 22 -0.56 -7.28 -18.59
C ALA A 22 0.95 -7.55 -18.49
N ARG A 23 1.48 -7.68 -17.27
CA ARG A 23 2.87 -8.04 -17.03
C ARG A 23 3.24 -9.40 -17.62
N ALA A 24 2.41 -10.42 -17.41
CA ALA A 24 2.66 -11.78 -17.90
C ALA A 24 2.66 -11.86 -19.43
N THR A 25 1.94 -10.96 -20.11
CA THR A 25 1.82 -10.89 -21.56
C THR A 25 2.77 -9.86 -22.21
N GLY A 26 3.61 -9.19 -21.43
CA GLY A 26 4.59 -8.22 -21.92
C GLY A 26 3.99 -6.87 -22.30
N ILE A 27 2.76 -6.58 -21.84
CA ILE A 27 2.12 -5.28 -22.01
C ILE A 27 2.68 -4.31 -20.95
N SER A 28 3.03 -3.10 -21.38
CA SER A 28 3.47 -2.04 -20.46
C SER A 28 2.31 -1.63 -19.55
N MET A 29 2.54 -1.60 -18.25
CA MET A 29 1.57 -1.15 -17.25
C MET A 29 1.83 0.30 -16.88
N ASP A 30 0.78 1.10 -16.71
CA ASP A 30 0.87 2.40 -16.02
C ASP A 30 0.47 2.21 -14.57
N ASN A 31 1.47 1.98 -13.73
CA ASN A 31 1.34 1.67 -12.31
C ASN A 31 1.10 2.91 -11.43
N ARG A 32 0.93 4.11 -12.01
CA ARG A 32 0.71 5.34 -11.23
C ARG A 32 -0.71 5.52 -10.68
N ASN A 33 -1.69 4.78 -11.21
CA ASN A 33 -3.11 4.97 -10.88
C ASN A 33 -3.82 3.67 -10.46
N SER A 34 -3.09 2.67 -9.95
CA SER A 34 -3.71 1.44 -9.47
C SER A 34 -4.59 1.70 -8.24
N VAL A 35 -5.69 0.95 -8.16
CA VAL A 35 -6.61 0.94 -7.01
C VAL A 35 -6.07 0.05 -5.88
N TYR A 36 -5.15 -0.86 -6.20
CA TYR A 36 -4.47 -1.71 -5.21
C TYR A 36 -3.21 -1.03 -4.65
N PRO A 37 -2.86 -1.28 -3.38
CA PRO A 37 -1.64 -0.78 -2.78
C PRO A 37 -0.42 -1.51 -3.33
N SER A 38 0.67 -0.77 -3.47
CA SER A 38 1.99 -1.29 -3.83
C SER A 38 2.68 -2.00 -2.65
N ALA A 39 3.78 -2.68 -2.94
CA ALA A 39 4.64 -3.23 -1.89
C ALA A 39 5.26 -2.12 -1.01
N ASN A 40 5.53 -0.94 -1.57
CA ASN A 40 6.07 0.20 -0.82
C ASN A 40 5.07 0.68 0.24
N ASP A 41 3.78 0.78 -0.12
CA ASP A 41 2.71 1.13 0.83
C ASP A 41 2.64 0.14 2.00
N GLY A 42 2.92 -1.15 1.74
CA GLY A 42 3.03 -2.17 2.79
C GLY A 42 4.22 -1.95 3.73
N VAL A 43 5.40 -1.61 3.21
CA VAL A 43 6.58 -1.27 4.01
C VAL A 43 6.34 0.01 4.82
N GLU A 44 5.59 0.96 4.27
CA GLU A 44 5.14 2.17 4.96
C GLU A 44 4.28 1.85 6.18
N GLY A 45 3.27 1.00 6.02
CA GLY A 45 2.41 0.56 7.12
C GLY A 45 3.20 -0.13 8.25
N VAL A 46 4.13 -1.02 7.89
CA VAL A 46 4.95 -1.74 8.90
C VAL A 46 5.86 -0.77 9.65
N THR A 47 6.54 0.13 8.94
CA THR A 47 7.41 1.15 9.57
C THR A 47 6.62 2.06 10.50
N PHE A 48 5.43 2.49 10.08
CA PHE A 48 4.54 3.29 10.92
C PHE A 48 4.26 2.58 12.24
N ILE A 49 3.89 1.29 12.19
CA ILE A 49 3.66 0.47 13.39
C ILE A 49 4.92 0.45 14.29
N HIS A 50 6.11 0.22 13.70
CA HIS A 50 7.36 0.24 14.46
C HIS A 50 7.62 1.58 15.15
N GLN A 51 7.39 2.71 14.46
CA GLN A 51 7.59 4.03 15.05
C GLN A 51 6.56 4.34 16.13
N CYS A 52 5.32 3.86 16.01
CA CYS A 52 4.33 3.96 17.09
C CYS A 52 4.78 3.19 18.34
N VAL A 53 5.31 1.97 18.17
CA VAL A 53 5.84 1.18 19.29
C VAL A 53 7.03 1.89 19.94
N ALA A 54 8.01 2.34 19.15
CA ALA A 54 9.17 3.07 19.66
C ALA A 54 8.77 4.38 20.38
N SER A 55 7.78 5.10 19.86
CA SER A 55 7.22 6.28 20.52
C SER A 55 6.63 5.93 21.89
N SER A 56 5.86 4.84 21.97
CA SER A 56 5.25 4.39 23.23
C SER A 56 6.31 4.00 24.28
N GLU A 57 7.40 3.37 23.88
CA GLU A 57 8.51 3.01 24.77
C GLU A 57 9.26 4.25 25.30
N GLU A 58 9.29 5.32 24.49
CA GLU A 58 9.89 6.62 24.83
C GLU A 58 8.87 7.61 25.41
N ASN A 59 7.81 7.13 26.06
CA ASN A 59 6.77 7.94 26.72
C ASN A 59 6.11 8.97 25.78
N GLY A 60 5.82 8.57 24.55
CA GLY A 60 5.17 9.39 23.53
C GLY A 60 6.09 10.36 22.81
N ALA A 61 7.40 10.08 22.75
CA ALA A 61 8.34 10.90 21.99
C ALA A 61 8.00 10.89 20.48
N TRP A 62 8.22 12.03 19.81
CA TRP A 62 8.08 12.12 18.36
C TRP A 62 9.14 11.26 17.67
N LYS A 63 8.68 10.40 16.75
CA LYS A 63 9.57 9.57 15.92
C LYS A 63 9.43 9.96 14.45
N PRO A 64 10.53 10.08 13.69
CA PRO A 64 10.48 10.40 12.28
C PRO A 64 9.97 9.20 11.47
N LEU A 65 9.13 9.46 10.47
CA LEU A 65 8.85 8.53 9.38
C LEU A 65 9.88 8.79 8.27
N ALA A 66 11.08 8.27 8.43
CA ALA A 66 12.14 8.41 7.43
C ALA A 66 12.04 7.28 6.39
N PHE A 67 11.65 7.64 5.17
CA PHE A 67 11.75 6.77 3.99
C PHE A 67 12.83 7.31 3.05
N GLY A 68 13.60 6.39 2.47
CA GLY A 68 14.64 6.71 1.50
C GLY A 68 14.07 7.42 0.27
N GLU A 69 14.72 8.51 -0.12
CA GLU A 69 14.48 9.25 -1.35
C GLU A 69 14.48 8.32 -2.57
N ILE A 70 13.32 7.93 -3.08
CA ILE A 70 13.17 7.51 -4.48
C ILE A 70 11.78 7.99 -4.96
N HIS A 71 11.73 9.24 -5.42
CA HIS A 71 10.72 9.71 -6.37
C HIS A 71 11.29 9.64 -7.79
#